data_AF-A0A0J1BUA9-F1
#
_entry.id   AF-A0A0J1BUA9-F1
#
_cell.length_a   1.000
_cell.length_b   1.000
_cell.length_c   1.000
_cell.angle_alpha   90.00
_cell.angle_beta   90.00
_cell.angle_gamma   90.00
#
_symmetry.space_group_name_H-M   'P 1'
#
loop_
_entity.id
_entity.type
_entity.pdbx_description
1 polymer ?
#
loop_
_entity_poly.entity_id
_entity_poly.type
_entity_poly.pdbx_seq_one_letter_code
_entity_poly.pdbx_strand_id
1 'polypeptide(L)' 'MSTREITYTWRVREIMARRGVHTAKDLAELLHERGITLTANAVWRIVTQQPERISFKVLVALCD' A
#
# COMPACT_ATOMS: atom_id res chain seq x y z
N MET A 1 15.68 3.68 -30.13
CA MET A 1 15.98 3.45 -28.70
C MET A 1 14.88 2.58 -28.14
N SER A 2 15.16 1.36 -27.66
CA SER A 2 14.13 0.56 -26.99
C SER A 2 13.92 1.10 -25.57
N THR A 3 12.78 1.71 -25.30
CA THR A 3 12.40 2.13 -23.95
C THR A 3 12.23 0.88 -23.11
N ARG A 4 13.00 0.76 -22.02
CA ARG A 4 12.87 -0.36 -21.07
C ARG A 4 11.60 -0.13 -20.26
N GLU A 5 10.70 -1.10 -20.25
CA GLU A 5 9.47 -1.03 -19.46
C GLU A 5 9.79 -1.22 -17.97
N ILE A 6 9.34 -0.29 -17.13
CA ILE A 6 9.50 -0.38 -15.68
C ILE A 6 8.36 -1.22 -15.14
N THR A 7 8.68 -2.40 -14.62
CA THR A 7 7.71 -3.30 -13.99
C THR A 7 7.99 -3.44 -12.49
N TYR A 8 6.96 -3.80 -11.73
CA TYR A 8 7.08 -4.05 -10.29
C TYR A 8 6.04 -5.10 -9.85
N THR A 9 6.28 -5.72 -8.69
CA THR A 9 5.32 -6.64 -8.06
C THR A 9 4.75 -6.01 -6.81
N TRP A 10 3.42 -5.89 -6.74
CA TRP A 10 2.74 -5.38 -5.56
C TRP A 10 2.54 -6.47 -4.51
N ARG A 11 3.29 -6.40 -3.39
CA ARG A 11 3.32 -7.44 -2.35
C ARG A 11 2.71 -7.01 -1.02
N VAL A 12 1.85 -5.99 -1.02
CA VAL A 12 1.35 -5.40 0.23
C VAL A 12 0.68 -6.43 1.15
N ARG A 13 -0.12 -7.37 0.60
CA ARG A 13 -0.79 -8.41 1.40
C ARG A 13 0.20 -9.36 2.08
N GLU A 14 1.27 -9.73 1.37
CA GLU A 14 2.34 -10.58 1.91
C GLU A 14 3.07 -9.88 3.06
N ILE A 15 3.38 -8.59 2.89
CA ILE A 15 4.06 -7.77 3.89
C ILE A 15 3.15 -7.55 5.11
N MET A 16 1.87 -7.22 4.89
CA MET A 16 0.86 -7.08 5.93
C MET A 16 0.79 -8.36 6.78
N ALA A 17 0.64 -9.52 6.15
CA ALA A 17 0.56 -10.80 6.87
C ALA A 17 1.83 -11.09 7.69
N ARG A 18 3.02 -10.81 7.15
CA ARG A 18 4.29 -10.95 7.88
C ARG A 18 4.40 -10.02 9.09
N ARG A 19 3.73 -8.87 9.06
CA ARG A 19 3.68 -7.89 10.14
C ARG A 19 2.47 -8.07 11.07
N GLY A 20 1.71 -9.17 10.94
CA GLY A 20 0.52 -9.42 11.76
C GLY A 20 -0.66 -8.51 11.46
N VAL A 21 -0.66 -7.84 10.30
CA VAL A 21 -1.75 -6.97 9.83
C VAL A 21 -2.64 -7.82 8.92
N HIS A 22 -3.87 -8.09 9.35
CA HIS A 22 -4.73 -9.06 8.66
C HIS A 22 -5.92 -8.42 7.96
N THR A 23 -6.29 -7.20 8.33
CA THR A 23 -7.41 -6.50 7.70
C THR A 23 -7.01 -5.17 7.08
N ALA A 24 -7.81 -4.70 6.12
CA ALA A 24 -7.66 -3.36 5.57
C ALA A 24 -7.91 -2.26 6.63
N LYS A 25 -8.71 -2.55 7.65
CA LYS A 25 -8.95 -1.64 8.77
C LYS A 25 -7.68 -1.45 9.60
N ASP A 26 -7.00 -2.54 9.95
CA ASP A 26 -5.74 -2.48 10.71
C ASP A 26 -4.68 -1.67 9.95
N LEU A 27 -4.59 -1.86 8.63
CA LEU A 27 -3.71 -1.04 7.79
C LEU A 27 -4.10 0.44 7.81
N ALA A 28 -5.40 0.75 7.77
CA ALA A 28 -5.88 2.12 7.81
C ALA A 28 -5.50 2.82 9.12
N GLU A 29 -5.58 2.11 10.25
CA GLU A 29 -5.18 2.62 11.57
C GLU A 29 -3.67 2.93 11.62
N LEU A 30 -2.82 2.02 11.13
CA LEU A 30 -1.37 2.23 11.06
C LEU A 30 -0.97 3.41 10.15
N LEU A 31 -1.71 3.62 9.05
CA LEU A 31 -1.51 4.78 8.18
C LEU A 31 -1.98 6.07 8.88
N HIS A 32 -3.09 6.01 9.61
CA HIS A 32 -3.60 7.15 10.36
C HIS A 32 -2.64 7.63 11.44
N GLU A 33 -2.01 6.71 12.18
CA GLU A 33 -0.95 7.01 13.15
C GLU A 33 0.24 7.78 12.53
N ARG A 34 0.50 7.56 11.23
CA ARG A 34 1.52 8.27 10.45
C ARG A 34 1.02 9.56 9.81
N GLY A 35 -0.16 10.03 10.23
CA GLY A 35 -0.82 11.21 9.68
C GLY A 35 -1.24 11.03 8.21
N ILE A 36 -1.60 9.81 7.81
CA ILE A 36 -2.10 9.47 6.48
C ILE A 36 -3.54 8.98 6.62
N THR A 37 -4.50 9.86 6.36
CA THR A 37 -5.92 9.51 6.38
C THR A 37 -6.37 9.18 4.97
N LEU A 38 -6.84 7.95 4.76
CA LEU A 38 -7.41 7.47 3.50
C LEU A 38 -8.86 7.02 3.72
N THR A 39 -9.66 7.08 2.66
CA THR A 39 -11.01 6.49 2.69
C THR A 39 -10.92 4.96 2.73
N ALA A 40 -11.95 4.29 3.25
CA ALA A 40 -12.00 2.83 3.29
C ALA A 40 -11.81 2.20 1.90
N ASN A 41 -12.40 2.79 0.86
CA ASN A 41 -12.22 2.33 -0.52
C ASN A 41 -10.78 2.51 -1.02
N ALA A 42 -10.10 3.61 -0.65
CA ALA A 42 -8.70 3.83 -1.02
C ALA A 42 -7.78 2.79 -0.35
N VAL A 43 -7.98 2.50 0.94
CA VAL A 43 -7.22 1.44 1.63
C VAL A 43 -7.54 0.07 1.04
N TRP A 44 -8.81 -0.22 0.74
CA TRP A 44 -9.19 -1.45 0.08
C TRP A 44 -8.47 -1.62 -1.26
N ARG A 45 -8.41 -0.59 -2.12
CA ARG A 45 -7.68 -0.65 -3.40
C ARG A 45 -6.18 -0.88 -3.22
N ILE A 46 -5.56 -0.26 -2.21
CA ILE A 46 -4.16 -0.53 -1.86
C ILE A 46 -4.00 -2.02 -1.58
N VAL A 47 -4.89 -2.60 -0.76
CA VAL A 47 -4.78 -3.99 -0.34
C VAL A 47 -5.14 -4.97 -1.45
N THR A 48 -6.13 -4.68 -2.30
CA THR A 48 -6.70 -5.65 -3.26
C THR A 48 -6.12 -5.56 -4.67
N GLN A 49 -5.71 -4.37 -5.12
CA GLN A 49 -5.32 -4.10 -6.51
C GLN A 49 -3.81 -3.81 -6.63
N GLN A 50 -3.29 -3.88 -7.85
CA GLN A 50 -1.97 -3.35 -8.19
C GLN A 50 -2.12 -1.88 -8.62
N PRO A 51 -1.62 -0.90 -7.84
CA PRO A 51 -1.89 0.51 -8.10
C PRO A 51 -1.00 1.10 -9.20
N GLU A 52 -1.57 1.63 -10.28
CA GLU A 52 -0.78 2.38 -11.27
C GLU A 52 -0.12 3.63 -10.67
N ARG A 53 -0.79 4.23 -9.68
CA ARG A 53 -0.32 5.43 -8.99
C ARG A 53 -0.60 5.30 -7.49
N ILE A 54 0.37 5.71 -6.70
CA ILE A 54 0.28 5.81 -5.24
C ILE A 54 1.04 7.05 -4.79
N SER A 55 0.61 7.68 -3.70
CA SER A 55 1.39 8.80 -3.16
C SER A 55 2.69 8.27 -2.56
N PHE A 56 3.76 9.04 -2.70
CA PHE A 56 5.06 8.66 -2.16
C PHE A 56 5.01 8.51 -0.63
N LYS A 57 4.21 9.34 0.07
CA LYS A 57 3.99 9.24 1.51
C LYS A 57 3.39 7.88 1.93
N VAL A 58 2.41 7.38 1.17
CA VAL A 58 1.83 6.05 1.42
C VAL A 58 2.85 4.95 1.11
N LEU A 59 3.58 5.06 0.00
CA LEU A 59 4.61 4.07 -0.34
C LEU A 59 5.66 3.94 0.76
N VAL A 60 6.19 5.06 1.26
CA VAL A 60 7.18 5.08 2.35
C VAL A 60 6.59 4.48 3.63
N ALA A 61 5.34 4.83 3.97
CA ALA A 61 4.68 4.28 5.15
C ALA A 61 4.41 2.77 5.08
N LEU A 62 4.29 2.20 3.87
CA LEU A 62 4.18 0.74 3.67
C LEU A 62 5.55 0.03 3.76
N CYS A 63 6.65 0.77 3.60
CA CYS A 63 8.01 0.24 3.68
C CYS A 63 8.62 0.32 5.08
N ASP A 64 8.21 1.31 5.88
CA ASP A 64 8.51 1.45 7.31
C ASP A 64 8.00 0.23 8.09
#